data_AF-A0A6G1SP94-F1
#
_entry.id   AF-A0A6G1SP94-F1
#
_cell.length_a   1.000
_cell.length_b   1.000
_cell.length_c   1.000
_cell.angle_alpha   90.00
_cell.angle_beta   90.00
_cell.angle_gamma   90.00
#
_symmetry.space_group_name_H-M   'P 1'
#
loop_
_entity.id
_entity.type
_entity.pdbx_description
1 polymer ?
#
loop_
_entity_poly.entity_id
_entity_poly.type
_entity_poly.pdbx_seq_one_letter_code
_entity_poly.pdbx_strand_id
1 'polypeptide(L)'
;HISREQIDRRLLKSALNRPLHSSQGSSLRLFETKHLSLPDFLDSYVPCEDESTLADYLNQPNVRNAIHVPKVIEDWAVCREIPYEIQYPMMEGGLAPQIKSLISSKRNLTLLVYNGDIDSICNFLGDE
;
A
#
# COMPACT_ATOMS: atom_id res chain seq x y z
N HIS A 1 8.79 -3.39 -28.23
CA HIS A 1 8.40 -4.68 -27.64
C HIS A 1 9.32 -4.99 -26.48
N ILE A 2 8.89 -4.68 -25.25
CA ILE A 2 9.58 -5.11 -24.02
C ILE A 2 8.79 -6.33 -23.53
N SER A 3 9.41 -7.51 -23.56
CA SER A 3 8.76 -8.74 -23.09
C SER A 3 8.68 -8.71 -21.56
N ARG A 4 7.47 -8.47 -21.05
CA ARG A 4 7.11 -8.33 -19.62
C ARG A 4 7.30 -9.59 -18.75
N GLU A 5 7.77 -10.70 -19.31
CA GLU A 5 7.60 -12.03 -18.70
C GLU A 5 8.81 -12.61 -17.95
N GLN A 6 9.90 -11.85 -17.79
CA GLN A 6 11.15 -12.38 -17.21
C GLN A 6 11.80 -11.43 -16.20
N ILE A 7 11.02 -10.90 -15.25
CA ILE A 7 11.62 -10.54 -13.95
C ILE A 7 12.05 -11.87 -13.32
N ASP A 8 13.30 -12.25 -13.59
CA ASP A 8 13.89 -13.54 -13.29
C ASP A 8 13.70 -13.87 -11.80
N ARG A 9 13.14 -15.05 -11.49
CA ARG A 9 13.04 -15.57 -10.11
C ARG A 9 14.36 -15.47 -9.35
N ARG A 10 15.51 -15.46 -10.04
CA ARG A 10 16.83 -15.21 -9.45
C ARG A 10 17.01 -13.79 -8.92
N LEU A 11 16.54 -12.77 -9.65
CA LEU A 11 16.60 -11.37 -9.22
C LEU A 11 15.74 -11.18 -7.96
N LEU A 12 14.51 -11.67 -7.98
CA LEU A 12 13.60 -11.65 -6.81
C LEU A 12 14.20 -12.37 -5.59
N LYS A 13 14.76 -13.57 -5.78
CA LYS A 13 15.45 -14.28 -4.68
C LYS A 13 16.66 -13.52 -4.17
N SER A 14 17.39 -12.82 -5.03
CA SER A 14 18.54 -12.01 -4.62
C SER A 14 18.13 -10.79 -3.80
N ALA A 15 17.08 -10.08 -4.20
CA ALA A 15 16.53 -8.93 -3.48
C ALA A 15 16.03 -9.34 -2.10
N LEU A 16 15.27 -10.43 -2.02
CA LEU A 16 14.75 -10.97 -0.76
C LEU A 16 15.84 -11.45 0.20
N ASN A 17 17.01 -11.85 -0.31
CA ASN A 17 18.12 -12.34 0.51
C ASN A 17 19.17 -11.26 0.82
N ARG A 18 18.98 -10.01 0.37
CA ARG A 18 19.84 -8.91 0.82
C ARG A 18 19.59 -8.71 2.32
N PRO A 19 20.65 -8.62 3.14
CA PRO A 19 20.49 -8.20 4.53
C PRO A 19 19.84 -6.81 4.53
N LEU A 20 18.80 -6.63 5.33
CA LEU A 20 18.31 -5.30 5.68
C LEU A 20 19.52 -4.50 6.14
N HIS A 21 19.93 -3.50 5.35
CA HIS A 21 21.10 -2.72 5.68
C HIS A 21 20.80 -2.04 7.02
N SER A 22 21.53 -2.40 8.07
CA SER A 22 21.58 -1.54 9.23
C SER A 22 22.12 -0.21 8.73
N SER A 23 21.34 0.85 8.85
CA SER A 23 21.81 2.20 8.55
C SER A 23 23.01 2.46 9.46
N GLN A 24 24.23 2.28 8.95
CA GLN A 24 25.41 2.81 9.60
C GLN A 24 25.26 4.33 9.55
N GLY A 25 25.08 4.93 10.73
CA GLY A 25 24.88 6.35 10.90
C GLY A 25 26.01 7.16 10.29
N SER A 26 25.78 7.68 9.09
CA SER A 26 26.47 8.86 8.61
C SER A 26 25.75 10.04 9.23
N SER A 27 26.44 10.79 10.09
CA SER A 27 25.94 12.04 10.67
C SER A 27 25.73 13.05 9.54
N LEU A 28 24.56 12.99 8.92
CA LEU A 28 23.97 14.14 8.23
C LEU A 28 23.57 15.09 9.35
N ARG A 29 24.17 16.28 9.38
CA ARG A 29 23.75 17.35 10.29
C ARG A 29 22.27 17.60 10.01
N LEU A 30 21.40 17.13 10.89
CA LEU A 30 20.02 17.61 10.94
C LEU A 30 20.14 19.12 11.18
N PHE A 31 19.81 19.90 10.15
CA PHE A 31 19.24 21.20 10.43
C PHE A 31 18.05 20.94 11.33
N GLU A 32 18.03 21.63 12.47
CA GLU A 32 16.96 21.59 13.44
C GLU A 32 15.69 22.07 12.75
N THR A 33 15.00 21.16 12.05
CA THR A 33 13.63 21.37 11.67
C THR A 33 12.89 21.40 13.00
N LYS A 34 12.48 22.61 13.40
CA LYS A 34 11.39 22.78 14.37
C LYS A 34 10.45 21.60 14.19
N HIS A 35 10.20 20.89 15.28
CA HIS A 35 9.11 19.93 15.39
C HIS A 35 7.82 20.70 15.04
N LEU A 36 7.54 20.86 13.74
CA LEU A 36 6.18 20.93 13.26
C LEU A 36 5.68 19.55 13.63
N SER A 37 4.97 19.46 14.74
CA SER A 37 3.89 18.49 14.86
C SER A 37 3.26 18.43 13.48
N LEU A 38 3.45 17.32 12.78
CA LEU A 38 2.60 16.99 11.63
C LEU A 38 1.19 17.22 12.18
N PRO A 39 0.47 18.26 11.73
CA PRO A 39 -0.92 18.40 12.14
C PRO A 39 -1.60 17.09 11.79
N ASP A 40 -2.69 16.75 12.47
CA ASP A 40 -3.51 15.54 12.30
C ASP A 40 -3.99 15.35 10.83
N PHE A 41 -3.04 15.16 9.91
CA PHE A 41 -3.14 15.03 8.46
C PHE A 41 -3.14 13.54 8.10
N LEU A 42 -3.65 12.74 9.04
CA LEU A 42 -4.18 11.40 8.84
C LEU A 42 -5.72 11.46 8.86
N ASP A 43 -6.29 12.66 8.74
CA ASP A 43 -7.65 12.82 8.24
C ASP A 43 -7.68 12.19 6.84
N SER A 44 -8.71 11.41 6.54
CA SER A 44 -9.01 10.63 5.32
C SER A 44 -8.85 11.35 3.95
N TYR A 45 -8.25 12.53 3.93
CA TYR A 45 -8.03 13.41 2.80
C TYR A 45 -6.79 13.02 2.00
N VAL A 46 -7.00 12.38 0.85
CA VAL A 46 -5.99 12.30 -0.21
C VAL A 46 -6.01 13.62 -0.97
N PRO A 47 -4.93 14.43 -0.92
CA PRO A 47 -4.92 15.72 -1.61
C PRO A 47 -5.05 15.50 -3.12
N CYS A 48 -5.86 16.36 -3.75
CA CYS A 48 -6.10 16.37 -5.19
C CYS A 48 -6.93 15.21 -5.77
N GLU A 49 -7.57 14.40 -4.93
CA GLU A 49 -8.60 13.44 -5.35
C GLU A 49 -10.00 14.00 -5.05
N ASP A 50 -10.95 13.77 -5.95
CA ASP A 50 -12.37 14.07 -5.74
C ASP A 50 -13.20 12.80 -5.89
N GLU A 51 -13.65 12.30 -4.76
CA GLU A 51 -14.41 11.05 -4.67
C GLU A 51 -15.92 11.29 -4.52
N SER A 52 -16.36 12.56 -4.54
CA SER A 52 -17.77 12.94 -4.35
C SER A 52 -18.69 12.29 -5.36
N THR A 53 -18.29 12.26 -6.64
CA THR A 53 -19.09 11.67 -7.72
C THR A 53 -19.31 10.16 -7.49
N LEU A 54 -18.31 9.45 -6.98
CA LEU A 54 -18.40 8.03 -6.68
C LEU A 54 -19.32 7.79 -5.47
N ALA A 55 -19.16 8.59 -4.41
CA ALA A 55 -20.00 8.52 -3.22
C ALA A 55 -21.47 8.82 -3.54
N ASP A 56 -21.74 9.85 -4.33
CA ASP A 56 -23.08 10.24 -4.76
C ASP A 56 -23.76 9.11 -5.56
N TYR A 57 -23.04 8.50 -6.50
CA TYR A 57 -23.57 7.40 -7.30
C TYR A 57 -23.87 6.16 -6.46
N LEU A 58 -22.92 5.73 -5.62
CA LEU A 58 -23.08 4.52 -4.81
C LEU A 58 -24.11 4.66 -3.70
N ASN A 59 -24.46 5.89 -3.30
CA ASN A 59 -25.50 6.16 -2.31
C ASN A 59 -26.91 6.36 -2.87
N GLN A 60 -27.09 6.36 -4.19
CA GLN A 60 -28.44 6.45 -4.75
C GLN A 60 -29.28 5.21 -4.36
N PRO A 61 -30.55 5.36 -3.95
CA PRO A 61 -31.37 4.25 -3.48
C PRO A 61 -31.56 3.12 -4.52
N ASN A 62 -31.67 3.48 -5.79
CA ASN A 62 -31.77 2.54 -6.91
C ASN A 62 -30.46 1.76 -7.11
N VAL A 63 -29.31 2.42 -7.01
CA VAL A 63 -27.98 1.78 -7.12
C VAL A 63 -27.77 0.83 -5.95
N ARG A 64 -27.98 1.30 -4.71
CA ARG A 64 -27.90 0.46 -3.50
C ARG A 64 -28.81 -0.77 -3.59
N ASN A 65 -30.04 -0.60 -4.08
CA ASN A 65 -30.95 -1.73 -4.27
C ASN A 65 -30.49 -2.70 -5.37
N ALA A 66 -29.93 -2.19 -6.48
CA ALA A 66 -29.43 -3.00 -7.58
C ALA A 66 -28.21 -3.87 -7.20
N ILE A 67 -27.36 -3.39 -6.29
CA ILE A 67 -26.25 -4.16 -5.72
C ILE A 67 -26.59 -4.83 -4.38
N HIS A 68 -27.89 -4.91 -4.04
CA HIS A 68 -28.43 -5.60 -2.87
C HIS A 68 -27.89 -5.12 -1.51
N VAL A 69 -27.60 -3.82 -1.36
CA VAL A 69 -27.21 -3.23 -0.08
C VAL A 69 -28.44 -3.15 0.85
N PRO A 70 -28.40 -3.75 2.06
CA PRO A 70 -29.50 -3.67 3.01
C PRO A 70 -29.73 -2.24 3.49
N LYS A 71 -31.01 -1.86 3.69
CA LYS A 71 -31.40 -0.51 4.13
C LYS A 71 -30.90 -0.11 5.52
N VAL A 72 -30.45 -1.07 6.32
CA VAL A 72 -29.97 -0.87 7.70
C VAL A 72 -28.50 -0.47 7.77
N ILE A 73 -27.76 -0.62 6.67
CA ILE A 73 -26.34 -0.28 6.61
C ILE A 73 -26.20 1.19 6.24
N GLU A 74 -25.21 1.84 6.84
CA GLU A 74 -24.90 3.25 6.60
C GLU A 74 -24.53 3.55 5.13
N ASP A 75 -24.40 4.83 4.83
CA ASP A 75 -23.99 5.32 3.53
C ASP A 75 -22.58 4.83 3.16
N TRP A 76 -22.37 4.57 1.89
CA TRP A 76 -21.06 4.21 1.39
C TRP A 76 -20.12 5.43 1.47
N ALA A 77 -18.88 5.19 1.87
CA ALA A 77 -17.80 6.16 1.89
C ALA A 77 -16.51 5.46 1.45
N VAL A 78 -15.59 6.21 0.84
CA VAL A 78 -14.40 5.64 0.21
C VAL A 78 -13.43 5.10 1.25
N CYS A 79 -13.12 5.95 2.23
CA CYS A 79 -12.28 5.63 3.37
C CYS A 79 -13.02 6.07 4.64
N ARG A 80 -13.38 5.10 5.47
CA ARG A 80 -13.98 5.36 6.79
C ARG A 80 -12.90 5.28 7.84
N GLU A 81 -12.78 6.34 8.64
CA GLU A 81 -12.04 6.29 9.89
C GLU A 81 -12.84 5.46 10.88
N ILE A 82 -12.58 4.16 10.87
CA ILE A 82 -13.10 3.28 11.89
C ILE A 82 -12.00 3.17 12.94
N PRO A 83 -12.29 3.45 14.23
CA PRO A 83 -11.32 3.29 15.31
C PRO A 83 -11.15 1.80 15.62
N TYR A 84 -10.56 1.05 14.72
CA TYR A 84 -9.97 -0.24 15.05
C TYR A 84 -8.48 0.00 15.27
N GLU A 85 -7.95 -0.43 16.41
CA GLU A 85 -6.53 -0.76 16.49
C GLU A 85 -6.29 -1.78 15.38
N ILE A 86 -5.62 -1.36 14.33
CA ILE A 86 -5.11 -2.28 13.31
C ILE A 86 -4.09 -3.16 14.04
N GLN A 87 -4.54 -4.26 14.63
CA GLN A 87 -3.69 -5.31 15.21
C GLN A 87 -3.08 -6.16 14.09
N TYR A 88 -2.71 -5.56 12.96
CA TYR A 88 -1.68 -6.15 12.14
C TYR A 88 -0.37 -5.80 12.82
N PRO A 89 0.23 -6.72 13.61
CA PRO A 89 1.57 -6.47 14.12
C PRO A 89 2.42 -6.17 12.91
N MET A 90 3.06 -4.99 12.92
CA MET A 90 3.99 -4.60 11.88
C MET A 90 5.03 -5.71 11.79
N MET A 91 4.91 -6.55 10.76
CA MET A 91 5.72 -7.75 10.66
C MET A 91 7.15 -7.32 10.36
N GLU A 92 8.11 -7.79 11.16
CA GLU A 92 9.52 -7.56 10.86
C GLU A 92 9.82 -8.08 9.44
N GLY A 93 10.29 -7.18 8.57
CA GLY A 93 10.56 -7.48 7.16
C GLY A 93 9.35 -7.41 6.22
N GLY A 94 8.20 -6.91 6.66
CA GLY A 94 7.03 -6.67 5.82
C GLY A 94 6.51 -7.95 5.14
N LEU A 95 6.25 -7.89 3.83
CA LEU A 95 5.77 -9.04 3.03
C LEU A 95 6.89 -10.00 2.58
N ALA A 96 8.17 -9.68 2.84
CA ALA A 96 9.29 -10.50 2.36
C ALA A 96 9.24 -11.97 2.83
N PRO A 97 8.89 -12.30 4.09
CA PRO A 97 8.76 -13.70 4.53
C PRO A 97 7.69 -14.48 3.76
N GLN A 98 6.55 -13.86 3.46
CA GLN A 98 5.44 -14.45 2.74
C GLN A 98 5.82 -14.69 1.28
N ILE A 99 6.45 -13.71 0.63
CA ILE A 99 6.93 -13.86 -0.74
C ILE A 99 7.98 -14.98 -0.83
N LYS A 100 8.93 -15.05 0.13
CA LYS A 100 9.91 -16.15 0.22
C LYS A 100 9.23 -17.52 0.33
N SER A 101 8.19 -17.64 1.16
CA SER A 101 7.40 -18.87 1.32
C SER A 101 6.69 -19.27 0.01
N LEU A 102 6.09 -18.30 -0.70
CA LEU A 102 5.43 -18.58 -1.98
C LEU A 102 6.43 -19.05 -3.04
N ILE A 103 7.59 -18.41 -3.14
CA ILE A 103 8.66 -18.80 -4.07
C ILE A 103 9.22 -20.19 -3.73
N SER A 104 9.31 -20.56 -2.45
CA SER A 104 9.84 -21.86 -2.02
C SER A 104 8.83 -23.01 -2.07
N SER A 105 7.53 -22.71 -2.16
CA SER A 105 6.43 -23.69 -2.13
C SER A 105 6.39 -24.70 -3.27
N LYS A 106 7.28 -24.59 -4.28
CA LYS A 106 7.33 -25.40 -5.52
C LYS A 106 6.04 -25.34 -6.36
N ARG A 107 5.10 -24.44 -6.03
CA ARG A 107 3.89 -24.22 -6.81
C ARG A 107 4.22 -23.44 -8.08
N ASN A 108 3.44 -23.67 -9.12
CA ASN A 108 3.55 -22.90 -10.36
C ASN A 108 2.80 -21.57 -10.23
N LEU A 109 3.39 -20.64 -9.47
CA LEU A 109 2.86 -19.30 -9.26
C LEU A 109 3.67 -18.27 -10.04
N THR A 110 2.96 -17.30 -10.61
CA THR A 110 3.50 -16.08 -11.22
C THR A 110 3.25 -14.92 -10.29
N LEU A 111 4.29 -14.16 -9.98
CA LEU A 111 4.22 -12.95 -9.16
C LEU A 111 4.48 -11.73 -10.05
N LEU A 112 3.64 -10.71 -9.93
CA LEU A 112 3.80 -9.42 -10.57
C LEU A 112 3.80 -8.35 -9.48
N VAL A 113 4.86 -7.56 -9.43
CA VAL A 113 4.94 -6.31 -8.65
C VAL A 113 4.93 -5.18 -9.67
N TYR A 114 4.00 -4.23 -9.53
CA TYR A 114 3.89 -3.08 -10.41
C TYR A 114 3.71 -1.82 -9.58
N ASN A 115 4.42 -0.76 -9.95
CA ASN A 115 4.36 0.54 -9.29
C ASN A 115 4.30 1.66 -10.32
N GLY A 116 3.64 2.76 -9.96
CA GLY A 116 3.72 4.00 -10.71
C GLY A 116 5.08 4.68 -10.44
N ASP A 117 5.75 5.15 -11.48
CA ASP A 117 7.05 5.83 -11.36
C ASP A 117 6.97 7.22 -10.72
N ILE A 118 5.77 7.80 -10.71
CA ILE A 118 5.47 9.10 -10.11
C ILE A 118 4.70 9.03 -8.78
N ASP A 119 4.42 7.84 -8.25
CA ASP A 119 3.81 7.69 -6.92
C ASP A 119 4.87 7.98 -5.84
N SER A 120 4.63 8.99 -5.00
CA SER A 120 5.52 9.36 -3.90
C SER A 120 5.17 8.68 -2.59
N ILE A 121 3.96 8.15 -2.43
CA ILE A 121 3.51 7.48 -1.19
C ILE A 121 4.06 6.04 -1.17
N CYS A 122 3.87 5.30 -2.26
CA CYS A 122 4.41 3.95 -2.47
C CYS A 122 5.31 3.94 -3.71
N ASN A 123 6.50 4.52 -3.56
CA ASN A 123 7.38 4.75 -4.70
C ASN A 123 8.04 3.47 -5.23
N PHE A 124 8.31 3.47 -6.54
CA PHE A 124 8.90 2.33 -7.24
C PHE A 124 10.28 1.90 -6.71
N LEU A 125 11.08 2.80 -6.14
CA LEU A 125 12.40 2.46 -5.57
C LEU A 125 12.28 1.64 -4.28
N GLY A 126 11.17 1.77 -3.56
CA GLY A 126 10.91 0.97 -2.36
C GLY A 126 10.64 -0.50 -2.66
N ASP A 127 10.16 -0.80 -3.88
CA ASP A 127 9.67 -2.11 -4.29
C ASP A 127 10.55 -2.81 -5.35
N GLU A 128 11.62 -2.18 -5.82
CA GLU A 128 12.65 -2.75 -6.71
C GLU A 128 13.76 -3.49 -5.93
#